data_AF-A0A377XQJ1-F1
#
_entry.id   AF-A0A377XQJ1-F1
#
_cell.length_a   1.000
_cell.length_b   1.000
_cell.length_c   1.000
_cell.angle_alpha   90.00
_cell.angle_beta   90.00
_cell.angle_gamma   90.00
#
_symmetry.space_group_name_H-M   'P 1'
#
loop_
_entity.id
_entity.type
_entity.pdbx_description
1 polymer ?
#
loop_
_entity_poly.entity_id
_entity_poly.type
_entity_poly.pdbx_seq_one_letter_code
_entity_poly.pdbx_strand_id
1 'polypeptide(L)'
;MLWPGWSVSEPAAGVIVDRVTPVRQRAGCGARTVTEPLWTARQQLCQALAATLASGDWLALLPILNHEQAAVRLHWLASLLVDAQKRQQGITLVSNPDVWPLLEQLAHSLPAARLQAIAHDVCTCREQLLNVVGVNRELLLTERLLRWEHYLQPGTVSPVSHL
;
A
#
# COMPACT_ATOMS: atom_id res chain seq x y z
N MET A 1 -20.75 -7.44 -3.27
CA MET A 1 -20.55 -7.55 -1.80
C MET A 1 -19.70 -6.36 -1.38
N LEU A 2 -20.31 -5.35 -0.79
CA LEU A 2 -19.62 -4.19 -0.20
C LEU A 2 -19.13 -4.60 1.19
N TRP A 3 -17.84 -4.44 1.49
CA TRP A 3 -17.30 -4.73 2.81
C TRP A 3 -17.95 -3.83 3.88
N PRO A 4 -18.25 -4.36 5.08
CA PRO A 4 -18.83 -3.57 6.17
C PRO A 4 -17.73 -2.70 6.79
N GLY A 5 -17.84 -1.37 6.65
CA GLY A 5 -16.92 -0.42 7.30
C GLY A 5 -16.55 0.82 6.49
N TRP A 6 -17.02 0.93 5.23
CA TRP A 6 -16.73 2.08 4.38
C TRP A 6 -18.01 2.89 4.11
N SER A 7 -18.12 4.08 4.73
CA SER A 7 -19.12 5.09 4.32
C SER A 7 -18.46 6.04 3.31
N VAL A 8 -18.96 6.05 2.07
CA VAL A 8 -18.68 7.12 1.11
C VAL A 8 -19.60 8.29 1.46
N SER A 9 -19.03 9.42 1.86
CA SER A 9 -19.73 10.70 1.81
C SER A 9 -19.41 11.38 0.47
N GLU A 10 -20.43 11.72 -0.30
CA GLU A 10 -20.32 12.55 -1.51
C GLU A 10 -19.82 13.96 -1.15
N PRO A 11 -18.82 14.52 -1.86
CA PRO A 11 -18.59 15.95 -1.85
C PRO A 11 -19.31 16.61 -3.04
N ALA A 12 -20.23 17.51 -2.69
CA ALA A 12 -20.88 18.42 -3.61
C ALA A 12 -19.87 19.39 -4.27
N ALA A 13 -20.22 19.83 -5.47
CA ALA A 13 -19.45 20.69 -6.37
C ALA A 13 -18.88 21.98 -5.75
N GLY A 14 -17.69 22.39 -6.22
CA GLY A 14 -17.16 23.75 -5.97
C GLY A 14 -15.69 23.92 -6.35
N VAL A 15 -15.44 24.60 -7.46
CA VAL A 15 -14.14 25.02 -8.01
C VAL A 15 -13.43 26.04 -7.10
N ILE A 16 -12.09 26.03 -7.04
CA ILE A 16 -11.16 27.18 -7.25
C ILE A 16 -9.70 26.72 -7.01
N VAL A 17 -8.86 26.93 -8.03
CA VAL A 17 -7.39 26.83 -7.99
C VAL A 17 -6.82 28.15 -7.46
N ASP A 18 -5.99 28.14 -6.41
CA ASP A 18 -5.08 29.26 -6.11
C ASP A 18 -3.86 28.83 -5.26
N ARG A 19 -2.66 29.11 -5.82
CA ARG A 19 -1.37 29.45 -5.20
C ARG A 19 -0.60 28.45 -4.32
N VAL A 20 0.47 27.94 -4.95
CA VAL A 20 1.73 27.52 -4.32
C VAL A 20 2.32 28.66 -3.47
N THR A 21 2.59 28.40 -2.20
CA THR A 21 3.56 29.17 -1.39
C THR A 21 4.45 28.22 -0.58
N PRO A 22 5.79 28.39 -0.58
CA PRO A 22 6.70 27.53 0.17
C PRO A 22 6.74 27.98 1.63
N VAL A 23 6.42 27.06 2.55
CA VAL A 23 6.50 27.32 3.99
C VAL A 23 7.96 27.30 4.46
N ARG A 24 8.34 28.36 5.16
CA ARG A 24 9.69 28.65 5.69
C ARG A 24 9.98 27.77 6.91
N GLN A 25 10.97 26.89 6.83
CA GLN A 25 11.46 26.08 7.95
C GLN A 25 12.12 26.99 9.00
N ARG A 26 11.61 27.03 10.23
CA ARG A 26 12.37 27.53 11.40
C ARG A 26 13.07 26.36 12.07
N ALA A 27 14.39 26.47 12.16
CA ALA A 27 15.25 25.55 12.91
C ALA A 27 14.96 25.66 14.41
N GLY A 28 14.68 24.51 15.04
CA GLY A 28 14.68 24.33 16.48
C GLY A 28 15.70 23.24 16.82
N CYS A 29 16.72 23.60 17.61
CA CYS A 29 17.69 22.65 18.16
C CYS A 29 17.02 21.78 19.23
N GLY A 30 17.37 20.50 19.23
CA GLY A 30 16.83 19.46 20.10
C GLY A 30 16.70 18.20 19.25
N ALA A 31 17.43 17.13 19.59
CA ALA A 31 17.45 15.88 18.85
C ALA A 31 16.04 15.33 18.64
N ARG A 32 15.42 15.71 17.51
CA ARG A 32 14.19 15.16 16.99
C ARG A 32 14.63 14.24 15.88
N THR A 33 14.35 12.95 16.07
CA THR A 33 14.18 11.98 14.98
C THR A 33 13.63 12.72 13.77
N VAL A 34 14.41 12.78 12.70
CA VAL A 34 13.95 13.34 11.43
C VAL A 34 12.80 12.45 11.00
N THR A 35 11.58 12.83 11.36
CA THR A 35 10.38 12.23 10.79
C THR A 35 10.44 12.64 9.33
N GLU A 36 10.86 11.74 8.45
CA GLU A 36 10.60 11.92 7.03
C GLU A 36 9.11 12.26 6.89
N PRO A 37 8.76 13.30 6.12
CA PRO A 37 7.36 13.64 5.96
C PRO A 37 6.64 12.40 5.42
N LEU A 38 5.53 12.00 6.06
CA LEU A 38 4.77 10.79 5.71
C LEU A 38 4.47 10.70 4.22
N TRP A 39 4.30 11.86 3.57
CA TRP A 39 4.15 11.97 2.14
C TRP A 39 5.35 11.43 1.35
N THR A 40 6.58 11.80 1.70
CA THR A 40 7.80 11.28 1.06
C THR A 40 7.93 9.77 1.25
N ALA A 41 7.63 9.27 2.45
CA ALA A 41 7.59 7.84 2.72
C ALA A 41 6.58 7.08 1.84
N ARG A 42 5.40 7.67 1.59
CA ARG A 42 4.40 7.11 0.67
C ARG A 42 4.91 7.14 -0.78
N GLN A 43 5.55 8.22 -1.22
CA GLN A 43 6.12 8.31 -2.57
C GLN A 43 7.23 7.27 -2.80
N GLN A 44 8.12 7.06 -1.82
CA GLN A 44 9.13 5.99 -1.86
C GLN A 44 8.48 4.61 -2.00
N LEU A 45 7.39 4.34 -1.25
CA LEU A 45 6.64 3.10 -1.37
C LEU A 45 6.06 2.91 -2.77
N CYS A 46 5.42 3.94 -3.33
CA CYS A 46 4.87 3.88 -4.68
C CYS A 46 5.96 3.63 -5.74
N GLN A 47 7.12 4.30 -5.62
CA GLN A 47 8.23 4.14 -6.55
C GLN A 47 8.84 2.74 -6.47
N ALA A 48 9.05 2.22 -5.27
CA ALA A 48 9.55 0.87 -5.09
C ALA A 48 8.55 -0.17 -5.56
N LEU A 49 7.25 0.02 -5.30
CA LEU A 49 6.22 -0.87 -5.81
C LEU A 49 6.25 -0.93 -7.34
N ALA A 50 6.35 0.21 -8.01
CA ALA A 50 6.51 0.26 -9.47
C ALA A 50 7.74 -0.53 -9.95
N ALA A 51 8.88 -0.40 -9.25
CA ALA A 51 10.10 -1.13 -9.56
C ALA A 51 9.94 -2.64 -9.33
N THR A 52 9.31 -3.07 -8.23
CA THR A 52 9.06 -4.49 -7.93
C THR A 52 8.13 -5.16 -8.93
N LEU A 53 7.16 -4.42 -9.48
CA LEU A 53 6.31 -4.93 -10.55
C LEU A 53 7.09 -5.14 -11.86
N ALA A 54 8.14 -4.35 -12.11
CA ALA A 54 8.99 -4.49 -13.28
C ALA A 54 10.03 -5.61 -13.12
N SER A 55 10.62 -5.76 -11.92
CA SER A 55 11.65 -6.77 -11.65
C SER A 55 11.08 -8.14 -11.23
N GLY A 56 9.88 -8.16 -10.65
CA GLY A 56 9.29 -9.34 -10.00
C GLY A 56 9.83 -9.61 -8.59
N ASP A 57 10.78 -8.80 -8.09
CA ASP A 57 11.38 -8.95 -6.76
C ASP A 57 10.55 -8.20 -5.72
N TRP A 58 9.76 -8.93 -4.94
CA TRP A 58 8.92 -8.33 -3.89
C TRP A 58 9.68 -8.09 -2.59
N LEU A 59 10.79 -8.81 -2.37
CA LEU A 59 11.61 -8.66 -1.18
C LEU A 59 12.28 -7.27 -1.14
N ALA A 60 12.47 -6.64 -2.29
CA ALA A 60 12.91 -5.24 -2.41
C ALA A 60 12.01 -4.22 -1.69
N LEU A 61 10.75 -4.56 -1.35
CA LEU A 61 9.87 -3.70 -0.55
C LEU A 61 10.20 -3.72 0.95
N LEU A 62 10.93 -4.74 1.43
CA LEU A 62 11.26 -4.92 2.84
C LEU A 62 11.89 -3.69 3.49
N PRO A 63 12.94 -3.03 2.93
CA PRO A 63 13.55 -1.86 3.57
C PRO A 63 12.57 -0.68 3.73
N ILE A 64 11.54 -0.59 2.88
CA ILE A 64 10.55 0.49 2.94
C ILE A 64 9.44 0.15 3.93
N LEU A 65 9.04 -1.11 4.01
CA LEU A 65 7.99 -1.59 4.90
C LEU A 65 8.48 -1.81 6.34
N ASN A 66 9.74 -2.21 6.54
CA ASN A 66 10.35 -2.47 7.85
C ASN A 66 10.68 -1.17 8.60
N HIS A 67 9.65 -0.41 8.96
CA HIS A 67 9.74 0.85 9.70
C HIS A 67 8.82 0.84 10.92
N GLU A 68 9.06 1.70 11.92
CA GLU A 68 8.16 1.88 13.08
C GLU A 68 6.70 2.15 12.69
N GLN A 69 6.49 2.66 11.47
CA GLN A 69 5.18 2.99 10.91
C GLN A 69 4.70 1.94 9.90
N ALA A 70 5.18 0.70 10.00
CA ALA A 70 4.84 -0.39 9.08
C ALA A 70 3.33 -0.58 8.92
N ALA A 71 2.55 -0.48 10.00
CA ALA A 71 1.09 -0.60 9.92
C ALA A 71 0.44 0.48 9.03
N VAL A 72 1.01 1.69 8.99
CA VAL A 72 0.55 2.78 8.11
C VAL A 72 0.98 2.52 6.67
N ARG A 73 2.22 2.07 6.46
CA ARG A 73 2.75 1.74 5.13
C ARG A 73 2.01 0.55 4.49
N LEU A 74 1.71 -0.48 5.27
CA LEU A 74 0.86 -1.61 4.85
C LEU A 74 -0.56 -1.15 4.53
N HIS A 75 -1.11 -0.19 5.28
CA HIS A 75 -2.42 0.39 4.93
C HIS A 75 -2.38 1.09 3.56
N TRP A 76 -1.34 1.87 3.26
CA TRP A 76 -1.18 2.48 1.93
C TRP A 76 -1.10 1.40 0.84
N LEU A 77 -0.31 0.34 1.06
CA LEU A 77 -0.21 -0.78 0.13
C LEU A 77 -1.57 -1.45 -0.11
N ALA A 78 -2.32 -1.76 0.95
CA ALA A 78 -3.67 -2.33 0.84
C ALA A 78 -4.62 -1.42 0.06
N SER A 79 -4.58 -0.11 0.31
CA SER A 79 -5.39 0.88 -0.40
C SER A 79 -5.08 0.90 -1.90
N LEU A 80 -3.81 0.84 -2.29
CA LEU A 80 -3.38 0.75 -3.70
C LEU A 80 -3.85 -0.54 -4.37
N LEU A 81 -3.75 -1.69 -3.69
CA LEU A 81 -4.18 -2.98 -4.22
C LEU A 81 -5.70 -3.03 -4.44
N VAL A 82 -6.47 -2.50 -3.49
CA VAL A 82 -7.93 -2.39 -3.61
C VAL A 82 -8.31 -1.44 -4.75
N ASP A 83 -7.64 -0.30 -4.89
CA ASP A 83 -7.90 0.61 -6.01
C ASP A 83 -7.53 -0.03 -7.36
N ALA A 84 -6.45 -0.79 -7.46
CA ALA A 84 -6.13 -1.56 -8.67
C ALA A 84 -7.22 -2.59 -9.00
N GLN A 85 -7.79 -3.27 -7.99
CA GLN A 85 -8.92 -4.18 -8.20
C GLN A 85 -10.18 -3.43 -8.68
N LYS A 86 -10.47 -2.25 -8.12
CA LYS A 86 -11.55 -1.37 -8.61
C LYS A 86 -11.34 -1.00 -10.08
N ARG A 87 -10.11 -0.73 -10.51
CA ARG A 87 -9.78 -0.46 -11.92
C ARG A 87 -10.11 -1.65 -12.83
N GLN A 88 -9.79 -2.87 -12.41
CA GLN A 88 -10.15 -4.08 -13.18
C GLN A 88 -11.67 -4.28 -13.31
N GLN A 89 -12.44 -3.76 -12.35
CA GLN A 89 -13.91 -3.80 -12.35
C GLN A 89 -14.54 -2.62 -13.11
N GLY A 90 -13.74 -1.73 -13.72
CA GLY A 90 -14.23 -0.55 -14.44
C GLY A 90 -14.65 0.62 -13.53
N ILE A 91 -14.38 0.55 -12.23
CA ILE A 91 -14.69 1.62 -11.28
C ILE A 91 -13.62 2.73 -11.42
N THR A 92 -14.07 3.97 -11.59
CA THR A 92 -13.20 5.16 -11.72
C THR A 92 -12.94 5.87 -10.39
N LEU A 93 -13.81 5.66 -9.40
CA LEU A 93 -13.66 6.24 -8.06
C LEU A 93 -12.62 5.45 -7.25
N VAL A 94 -11.41 6.01 -7.17
CA VAL A 94 -10.27 5.45 -6.42
C VAL A 94 -9.87 6.37 -5.27
N SER A 95 -9.29 5.79 -4.22
CA SER A 95 -8.80 6.53 -3.05
C SER A 95 -7.44 7.20 -3.28
N ASN A 96 -6.65 6.71 -4.24
CA ASN A 96 -5.31 7.18 -4.56
C ASN A 96 -5.20 7.73 -6.00
N PRO A 97 -5.92 8.82 -6.35
CA PRO A 97 -5.93 9.34 -7.72
C PRO A 97 -4.57 9.92 -8.16
N ASP A 98 -3.71 10.26 -7.21
CA ASP A 98 -2.40 10.88 -7.45
C ASP A 98 -1.38 9.92 -8.08
N VAL A 99 -1.60 8.60 -7.98
CA VAL A 99 -0.72 7.56 -8.51
C VAL A 99 -1.41 6.69 -9.57
N TRP A 100 -2.25 7.32 -10.40
CA TRP A 100 -3.02 6.65 -11.45
C TRP A 100 -2.20 5.69 -12.32
N PRO A 101 -1.00 6.04 -12.83
CA PRO A 101 -0.21 5.14 -13.68
C PRO A 101 0.19 3.84 -12.95
N LEU A 102 0.48 3.92 -11.65
CA LEU A 102 0.82 2.77 -10.82
C LEU A 102 -0.40 1.86 -10.62
N LEU A 103 -1.59 2.44 -10.44
CA LEU A 103 -2.83 1.66 -10.32
C LEU A 103 -3.14 0.89 -11.60
N GLU A 104 -2.94 1.52 -12.77
CA GLU A 104 -3.10 0.85 -14.06
C GLU A 104 -2.07 -0.26 -14.26
N GLN A 105 -0.81 0.00 -13.89
CA GLN A 105 0.25 -1.02 -13.93
C GLN A 105 -0.09 -2.22 -13.03
N LEU A 106 -0.51 -1.99 -11.78
CA LEU A 106 -0.95 -3.05 -10.88
C LEU A 106 -2.11 -3.87 -11.46
N ALA A 107 -3.12 -3.18 -11.98
CA ALA A 107 -4.30 -3.81 -12.58
C ALA A 107 -3.96 -4.62 -13.84
N HIS A 108 -2.90 -4.25 -14.57
CA HIS A 108 -2.48 -4.97 -15.77
C HIS A 108 -1.51 -6.11 -15.48
N SER A 109 -0.57 -5.91 -14.55
CA SER A 109 0.48 -6.86 -14.22
C SER A 109 -0.02 -8.04 -13.38
N LEU A 110 -1.07 -7.83 -12.57
CA LEU A 110 -1.54 -8.82 -11.60
C LEU A 110 -2.99 -9.23 -11.85
N PRO A 111 -3.31 -10.53 -11.94
CA PRO A 111 -4.70 -10.98 -12.03
C PRO A 111 -5.48 -10.67 -10.75
N ALA A 112 -6.80 -10.45 -10.88
CA ALA A 112 -7.69 -10.03 -9.79
C ALA A 112 -7.59 -10.91 -8.53
N ALA A 113 -7.51 -12.23 -8.71
CA ALA A 113 -7.39 -13.18 -7.61
C ALA A 113 -6.11 -12.97 -6.79
N ARG A 114 -4.99 -12.64 -7.45
CA ARG A 114 -3.71 -12.37 -6.78
C ARG A 114 -3.72 -11.02 -6.08
N LEU A 115 -4.29 -9.98 -6.70
CA LEU A 115 -4.48 -8.68 -6.04
C LEU A 115 -5.30 -8.84 -4.75
N GLN A 116 -6.38 -9.60 -4.80
CA GLN A 116 -7.22 -9.87 -3.62
C GLN A 116 -6.47 -10.67 -2.54
N ALA A 117 -5.74 -11.73 -2.92
CA ALA A 117 -4.98 -12.55 -1.97
C ALA A 117 -3.90 -11.71 -1.27
N ILE A 118 -3.14 -10.91 -2.02
CA ILE A 118 -2.11 -10.02 -1.47
C ILE A 118 -2.76 -8.96 -0.56
N ALA A 119 -3.85 -8.31 -1.00
CA ALA A 119 -4.54 -7.31 -0.17
C ALA A 119 -5.03 -7.89 1.16
N HIS A 120 -5.56 -9.12 1.14
CA HIS A 120 -5.97 -9.81 2.36
C HIS A 120 -4.78 -10.09 3.29
N ASP A 121 -3.69 -10.66 2.76
CA ASP A 121 -2.46 -10.92 3.54
C ASP A 121 -1.87 -9.63 4.14
N VAL A 122 -1.90 -8.53 3.39
CA VAL A 122 -1.46 -7.20 3.88
C VAL A 122 -2.30 -6.75 5.07
N CYS A 123 -3.63 -6.90 5.00
CA CYS A 123 -4.53 -6.54 6.09
C CYS A 123 -4.29 -7.40 7.34
N THR A 124 -4.18 -8.72 7.19
CA THR A 124 -3.87 -9.63 8.31
C THR A 124 -2.50 -9.33 8.92
N CYS A 125 -1.48 -9.07 8.10
CA CYS A 125 -0.15 -8.67 8.58
C CYS A 125 -0.21 -7.37 9.39
N ARG A 126 -0.97 -6.37 8.90
CA ARG A 126 -1.18 -5.12 9.61
C ARG A 126 -1.86 -5.33 10.96
N GLU A 127 -2.89 -6.17 11.03
CA GLU A 127 -3.57 -6.51 12.29
C GLU A 127 -2.62 -7.21 13.27
N GLN A 128 -1.77 -8.14 12.79
CA GLN A 128 -0.76 -8.80 13.61
C GLN A 128 0.23 -7.80 14.20
N LEU A 129 0.71 -6.84 13.40
CA LEU A 129 1.63 -5.80 13.88
C LEU A 129 1.00 -4.86 14.92
N LEU A 130 -0.31 -4.63 14.86
CA LEU A 130 -1.02 -3.74 15.79
C LEU A 130 -1.43 -4.45 17.08
N ASN A 131 -1.76 -5.74 17.02
CA ASN A 131 -2.37 -6.47 18.13
C ASN A 131 -1.43 -7.45 18.84
N VAL A 132 -0.34 -7.90 18.20
CA VAL A 132 0.59 -8.89 18.78
C VAL A 132 1.81 -8.18 19.35
N VAL A 133 1.88 -8.10 20.68
CA VAL A 133 3.02 -7.51 21.39
C VAL A 133 4.25 -8.42 21.27
N GLY A 134 5.40 -7.84 20.91
CA GLY A 134 6.67 -8.57 20.81
C GLY A 134 6.88 -9.35 19.51
N VAL A 135 6.00 -9.20 18.52
CA VAL A 135 6.21 -9.81 17.20
C VAL A 135 7.47 -9.23 16.53
N ASN A 136 8.30 -10.08 15.95
CA ASN A 136 9.42 -9.62 15.13
C ASN A 136 8.86 -9.12 13.79
N ARG A 137 8.70 -7.80 13.68
CA ARG A 137 8.17 -7.12 12.48
C ARG A 137 8.92 -7.50 11.22
N GLU A 138 10.25 -7.53 11.27
CA GLU A 138 11.07 -7.84 10.11
C GLU A 138 10.82 -9.27 9.64
N LEU A 139 10.85 -10.24 10.56
CA LEU A 139 10.55 -11.64 10.23
C LEU A 139 9.15 -11.79 9.62
N LEU A 140 8.14 -11.15 10.23
CA LEU A 140 6.77 -11.19 9.74
C LEU A 140 6.65 -10.62 8.32
N LEU A 141 7.27 -9.47 8.06
CA LEU A 141 7.24 -8.84 6.75
C LEU A 141 7.98 -9.68 5.70
N THR A 142 9.15 -10.21 6.04
CA THR A 142 9.93 -11.09 5.15
C THR A 142 9.14 -12.32 4.76
N GLU A 143 8.48 -12.99 5.72
CA GLU A 143 7.65 -14.17 5.42
C GLU A 143 6.51 -13.83 4.44
N ARG A 144 5.82 -12.70 4.66
CA ARG A 144 4.71 -12.26 3.79
C ARG A 144 5.18 -11.90 2.39
N LEU A 145 6.31 -11.20 2.26
CA LEU A 145 6.86 -10.80 0.96
C LEU A 145 7.27 -12.02 0.13
N LEU A 146 7.96 -12.99 0.74
CA LEU A 146 8.35 -14.24 0.07
C LEU A 146 7.13 -15.06 -0.37
N ARG A 147 6.09 -15.08 0.47
CA ARG A 147 4.82 -15.73 0.14
C ARG A 147 4.12 -15.07 -1.05
N TRP A 148 4.11 -13.74 -1.14
CA TRP A 148 3.55 -13.03 -2.30
C TRP A 148 4.32 -13.30 -3.58
N GLU A 149 5.65 -13.31 -3.51
CA GLU A 149 6.50 -13.69 -4.65
C GLU A 149 6.15 -15.09 -5.16
N HIS A 150 5.93 -16.04 -4.24
CA HIS A 150 5.50 -17.39 -4.58
C HIS A 150 4.13 -17.43 -5.28
N TYR A 151 3.13 -16.65 -4.82
CA TYR A 151 1.84 -16.56 -5.50
C TYR A 151 1.93 -16.04 -6.93
N LEU A 152 2.99 -15.29 -7.22
CA LEU A 152 3.16 -14.62 -8.51
C LEU A 152 3.85 -15.51 -9.54
N GLN A 153 4.53 -16.57 -9.11
CA GLN A 153 5.10 -17.56 -10.01
C GLN A 153 4.01 -18.28 -10.82
N PRO A 154 4.27 -18.63 -12.10
CA PRO A 154 3.30 -19.34 -12.93
C PRO A 154 3.09 -20.76 -12.37
N GLY A 155 1.83 -21.15 -12.12
CA GLY A 155 1.46 -22.49 -11.69
C GLY A 155 1.22 -22.69 -10.19
N THR A 156 1.36 -21.64 -9.36
CA THR A 156 1.05 -21.71 -7.92
C THR A 156 -0.43 -21.50 -7.64
N VAL A 157 -1.01 -22.38 -6.82
CA VAL A 157 -2.40 -22.30 -6.37
C VAL A 157 -2.50 -21.17 -5.35
N SER A 158 -3.28 -20.12 -5.64
CA SER A 158 -3.56 -19.09 -4.64
C SER A 158 -4.24 -19.72 -3.43
N PRO A 159 -3.84 -19.40 -2.19
CA PRO A 159 -4.54 -19.91 -1.03
C PRO A 159 -5.98 -19.42 -1.09
N VAL A 160 -6.90 -20.36 -1.08
CA VAL A 160 -8.31 -20.05 -0.89
C VAL A 160 -8.44 -19.64 0.57
N SER A 161 -8.90 -18.41 0.82
CA SER A 161 -9.29 -18.00 2.17
C SER A 161 -10.41 -18.94 2.63
N HIS A 162 -10.07 -19.93 3.46
CA HIS A 162 -11.06 -20.69 4.20
C HIS A 162 -11.54 -19.81 5.35
N LEU A 163 -12.81 -19.42 5.26
CA LEU A 163 -13.56 -18.66 6.27
C LEU A 163 -13.45 -19.29 7.65
#